data_AF-A0A645AQ90-F1
#
_entry.id   AF-A0A645AQ90-F1
#
_cell.length_a   1.000
_cell.length_b   1.000
_cell.length_c   1.000
_cell.angle_alpha   90.00
_cell.angle_beta   90.00
_cell.angle_gamma   90.00
#
_symmetry.space_group_name_H-M   'P 1'
#
loop_
_entity.id
_entity.type
_entity.pdbx_description
1 polymer ?
#
loop_
_entity_poly.entity_id
_entity_poly.type
_entity_poly.pdbx_seq_one_letter_code
_entity_poly.pdbx_strand_id
1 'polypeptide(L)'
;MFGWIREMRFLFFAAAAAVMLCAAVLPAPAQEQERSLETIMDYYDSLVKQGMDGVENLLRSTKTEKSETEAVWSDLNERFISVFSRIGHYEFDSLLKKEKSDSAANTASEWSNSMKLLIHDLQAVGEVVAWQRQVNRDIAQREFDIEKAPNRLAGYTERLKDDGPRLEAIARDLKNGRLSGEEIQKCLKEVQSVRITAENVSASMGRTIEYLGEDVTLEKELDRRIAKILEDWTQMKDRHPNVAPELSDAPLNWIPLAKKHWENLGKTRETFDRAYGPFLEGKIFKDIPVFRDYEYKDLSRPAVSLEIELKTALAAAVQKEKSEAELRRAIELDEELTGKERERIRKLDDSVSPQKERELSLAHSRAAGGITRVRELQLLMSRFPLDQVGSPEYRKLSEESALIMDFKHPEQLAVERKIRELEALKEKVFRERETIINEHRDRKKKLGLAPEW
;
A
#
# COMPACT_ATOMS: atom_id res chain seq x y z
N MET A 1 6.60 -11.46 28.07
CA MET A 1 6.74 -11.09 26.64
C MET A 1 6.66 -9.57 26.44
N PHE A 2 7.38 -8.77 27.27
CA PHE A 2 7.41 -7.30 27.17
C PHE A 2 8.77 -6.72 27.63
N GLY A 3 9.86 -7.51 27.55
CA GLY A 3 11.21 -7.08 27.98
C GLY A 3 12.11 -6.57 26.85
N TRP A 4 11.80 -6.90 25.59
CA TRP A 4 12.73 -6.71 24.47
C TRP A 4 12.67 -5.33 23.78
N ILE A 5 11.65 -4.53 24.06
CA ILE A 5 11.50 -3.18 23.45
C ILE A 5 12.33 -2.12 24.19
N ARG A 6 12.79 -2.43 25.42
CA ARG A 6 13.55 -1.48 26.24
C ARG A 6 15.07 -1.56 26.01
N GLU A 7 15.59 -2.71 25.58
CA GLU A 7 17.03 -2.89 25.29
C GLU A 7 17.43 -2.37 23.90
N MET A 8 16.55 -2.39 22.89
CA MET A 8 16.85 -1.79 21.58
C MET A 8 16.98 -0.27 21.64
N ARG A 9 16.26 0.41 22.54
CA ARG A 9 16.43 1.87 22.72
C ARG A 9 17.78 2.24 23.33
N PHE A 10 18.39 1.37 24.14
CA PHE A 10 19.73 1.62 24.68
C PHE A 10 20.84 1.36 23.66
N LEU A 11 20.66 0.40 22.74
CA LEU A 11 21.61 0.16 21.65
C LEU A 11 21.51 1.23 20.53
N PHE A 12 20.32 1.79 20.28
CA PHE A 12 20.15 2.91 19.34
C PHE A 12 20.78 4.23 19.84
N PHE A 13 20.81 4.46 21.16
CA PHE A 13 21.55 5.58 21.73
C PHE A 13 23.07 5.34 21.80
N ALA A 14 23.52 4.09 21.89
CA ALA A 14 24.95 3.78 21.93
C ALA A 14 25.66 3.98 20.58
N ALA A 15 25.00 3.73 19.44
CA ALA A 15 25.58 3.97 18.11
C ALA A 15 25.61 5.46 17.73
N ALA A 16 24.58 6.23 18.12
CA ALA A 16 24.59 7.70 17.98
C ALA A 16 25.57 8.37 18.97
N ALA A 17 25.79 7.78 20.15
CA ALA A 17 26.80 8.22 21.10
C ALA A 17 28.22 7.89 20.63
N ALA A 18 28.46 6.80 19.89
CA ALA A 18 29.79 6.46 19.39
C ALA A 18 30.30 7.42 18.30
N VAL A 19 29.41 8.03 17.52
CA VAL A 19 29.78 9.12 16.57
C VAL A 19 29.86 10.47 17.29
N MET A 20 29.13 10.67 18.40
CA MET A 20 29.25 11.87 19.24
C MET A 20 30.42 11.84 20.24
N LEU A 21 31.02 10.68 20.54
CA LEU A 21 32.12 10.57 21.51
C LEU A 21 33.51 10.90 20.96
N CYS A 22 33.63 11.17 19.65
CA CYS A 22 34.81 11.86 19.11
C CYS A 22 34.65 13.39 19.10
N ALA A 23 33.49 13.93 19.48
CA ALA A 23 33.16 15.35 19.43
C ALA A 23 33.32 16.11 20.76
N ALA A 24 34.01 15.54 21.76
CA ALA A 24 34.22 16.17 23.06
C ALA A 24 35.71 16.39 23.37
N VAL A 25 36.40 17.10 22.49
CA VAL A 25 37.57 17.92 22.87
C VAL A 25 37.43 19.26 22.16
N LEU A 26 36.49 20.10 22.61
CA LEU A 26 36.66 21.53 22.44
C LEU A 26 37.78 21.93 23.41
N PRO A 27 38.90 22.51 22.95
CA PRO A 27 39.86 23.08 23.88
C PRO A 27 39.16 24.20 24.67
N ALA A 28 39.40 24.22 25.98
CA ALA A 28 39.05 25.31 26.89
C ALA A 28 39.41 26.67 26.27
N PRO A 29 38.75 27.79 26.66
CA PRO A 29 38.94 29.08 26.01
C PRO A 29 40.39 29.52 26.17
N ALA A 30 41.19 29.28 25.14
CA ALA A 30 42.51 29.85 25.00
C ALA A 30 42.31 31.37 24.90
N GLN A 31 43.22 32.10 25.56
CA GLN A 31 43.39 33.56 25.43
C GLN A 31 43.07 34.03 24.01
N GLU A 32 42.39 35.18 23.87
CA GLU A 32 42.19 35.91 22.61
C GLU A 32 43.54 36.15 21.94
N GLN A 33 44.02 35.15 21.23
CA GLN A 33 45.10 35.24 20.27
C GLN A 33 44.46 35.89 19.05
N GLU A 34 45.01 37.03 18.62
CA GLU A 34 44.54 37.75 17.44
C GLU A 34 44.55 36.77 16.25
N ARG A 35 43.37 36.35 15.81
CA ARG A 35 43.25 35.38 14.71
C ARG A 35 43.74 36.05 13.43
N SER A 36 44.75 35.48 12.79
CA SER A 36 45.20 35.93 11.48
C SER A 36 44.28 35.40 10.37
N LEU A 37 44.38 35.99 9.18
CA LEU A 37 43.69 35.48 7.99
C LEU A 37 44.02 34.00 7.73
N GLU A 38 45.30 33.63 7.84
CA GLU A 38 45.80 32.26 7.68
C GLU A 38 45.16 31.28 8.68
N THR A 39 45.08 31.65 9.96
CA THR A 39 44.46 30.80 10.98
C THR A 39 42.96 30.57 10.72
N ILE A 40 42.27 31.57 10.15
CA ILE A 40 40.85 31.42 9.77
C ILE A 40 40.71 30.55 8.51
N MET A 41 41.59 30.71 7.54
CA MET A 41 41.62 29.86 6.33
C MET A 41 41.79 28.39 6.71
N ASP A 42 42.81 28.07 7.53
CA ASP A 42 43.07 26.71 8.01
C ASP A 42 41.90 26.12 8.79
N TYR A 43 41.25 26.95 9.62
CA TYR A 43 40.09 26.53 10.41
C TYR A 43 38.91 26.13 9.50
N TYR A 44 38.57 26.96 8.51
CA TYR A 44 37.46 26.68 7.61
C TYR A 44 37.78 25.56 6.61
N ASP A 45 39.02 25.46 6.14
CA ASP A 45 39.45 24.31 5.33
C ASP A 45 39.27 23.01 6.12
N SER A 46 39.66 22.98 7.40
CA SER A 46 39.46 21.84 8.30
C SER A 46 37.99 21.50 8.54
N LEU A 47 37.13 22.51 8.73
CA LEU A 47 35.69 22.29 8.88
C LEU A 47 35.06 21.70 7.62
N VAL A 48 35.35 22.28 6.45
CA VAL A 48 34.83 21.78 5.18
C VAL A 48 35.30 20.34 4.95
N LYS A 49 36.57 20.03 5.22
CA LYS A 49 37.11 18.67 5.16
C LYS A 49 36.31 17.68 6.02
N GLN A 50 36.03 18.02 7.27
CA GLN A 50 35.21 17.17 8.15
C GLN A 50 33.80 16.93 7.59
N GLY A 51 33.19 17.97 7.01
CA GLY A 51 31.92 17.84 6.31
C GLY A 51 32.00 16.89 5.11
N MET A 52 33.06 16.99 4.32
CA MET A 52 33.33 16.16 3.15
C MET A 52 33.58 14.69 3.50
N ASP A 53 34.29 14.40 4.59
CA ASP A 53 34.47 13.04 5.12
C ASP A 53 33.11 12.45 5.54
N GLY A 54 32.24 13.26 6.12
CA GLY A 54 30.84 12.90 6.43
C GLY A 54 30.03 12.58 5.17
N VAL A 55 30.18 13.39 4.12
CA VAL A 55 29.54 13.16 2.81
C VAL A 55 29.99 11.85 2.20
N GLU A 56 31.28 11.52 2.25
CA GLU A 56 31.77 10.26 1.70
C GLU A 56 31.11 9.04 2.37
N ASN A 57 30.97 9.08 3.70
CA ASN A 57 30.25 8.04 4.45
C ASN A 57 28.77 7.97 4.06
N LEU A 58 28.15 9.12 3.81
CA LEU A 58 26.76 9.19 3.35
C LEU A 58 26.58 8.57 1.96
N LEU A 59 27.52 8.84 1.05
CA LEU A 59 27.52 8.27 -0.29
C LEU A 59 27.87 6.79 -0.32
N ARG A 60 28.49 6.24 0.73
CA ARG A 60 28.68 4.79 0.92
C ARG A 60 27.43 4.09 1.47
N SER A 61 26.45 4.84 1.95
CA SER A 61 25.31 4.33 2.71
C SER A 61 24.27 3.62 1.83
N THR A 62 23.79 2.48 2.29
CA THR A 62 22.65 1.76 1.70
C THR A 62 21.31 2.07 2.37
N LYS A 63 21.29 3.08 3.27
CA LYS A 63 20.09 3.46 4.01
C LYS A 63 19.01 4.03 3.09
N THR A 64 17.76 3.82 3.48
CA THR A 64 16.56 4.20 2.73
C THR A 64 15.74 5.28 3.44
N GLU A 65 16.04 5.55 4.71
CA GLU A 65 15.32 6.51 5.54
C GLU A 65 15.83 7.93 5.35
N LYS A 66 14.90 8.89 5.23
CA LYS A 66 15.24 10.31 5.05
C LYS A 66 16.06 10.86 6.21
N SER A 67 15.75 10.41 7.43
CA SER A 67 16.45 10.80 8.66
C SER A 67 17.91 10.31 8.71
N GLU A 68 18.24 9.23 8.00
CA GLU A 68 19.58 8.64 7.96
C GLU A 68 20.37 9.06 6.71
N THR A 69 19.78 9.89 5.85
CA THR A 69 20.36 10.31 4.56
C THR A 69 20.28 11.82 4.39
N GLU A 70 19.18 12.34 3.83
CA GLU A 70 18.99 13.78 3.56
C GLU A 70 19.09 14.66 4.82
N ALA A 71 18.62 14.18 5.98
CA ALA A 71 18.75 14.92 7.23
C ALA A 71 20.20 14.96 7.73
N VAL A 72 20.96 13.88 7.52
CA VAL A 72 22.40 13.83 7.83
C VAL A 72 23.16 14.77 6.91
N TRP A 73 22.85 14.80 5.61
CA TRP A 73 23.38 15.80 4.69
C TRP A 73 23.07 17.23 5.17
N SER A 74 21.83 17.50 5.56
CA SER A 74 21.43 18.84 6.03
C SER A 74 22.23 19.27 7.25
N ASP A 75 22.45 18.37 8.22
CA ASP A 75 23.26 18.63 9.41
C ASP A 75 24.74 18.84 9.07
N LEU A 76 25.33 18.00 8.21
CA LEU A 76 26.70 18.16 7.73
C LEU A 76 26.89 19.49 6.99
N ASN A 77 25.96 19.84 6.13
CA ASN A 77 26.00 21.08 5.37
C ASN A 77 25.89 22.30 6.29
N GLU A 78 24.96 22.29 7.25
CA GLU A 78 24.77 23.40 8.19
C GLU A 78 25.97 23.58 9.13
N ARG A 79 26.50 22.49 9.69
CA ARG A 79 27.53 22.56 10.74
C ARG A 79 28.96 22.67 10.25
N PHE A 80 29.24 22.23 9.02
CA PHE A 80 30.61 22.12 8.53
C PHE A 80 30.82 22.84 7.21
N ILE A 81 30.01 22.53 6.18
CA ILE A 81 30.28 22.98 4.81
C ILE A 81 29.88 24.44 4.60
N SER A 82 28.65 24.82 4.97
CA SER A 82 28.10 26.16 4.69
C SER A 82 28.49 27.23 5.71
N VAL A 83 29.16 26.88 6.81
CA VAL A 83 29.42 27.79 7.95
C VAL A 83 30.17 29.05 7.50
N PHE A 84 31.19 28.90 6.66
CA PHE A 84 31.95 30.04 6.15
C PHE A 84 31.05 31.01 5.37
N SER A 85 30.26 30.48 4.43
CA SER A 85 29.33 31.27 3.62
C SER A 85 28.24 31.96 4.44
N ARG A 86 27.79 31.35 5.54
CA ARG A 86 26.70 31.88 6.39
C ARG A 86 27.16 32.93 7.38
N ILE A 87 28.22 32.65 8.13
CA ILE A 87 28.64 33.46 9.28
C ILE A 87 30.14 33.72 9.31
N GLY A 88 30.97 32.82 8.79
CA GLY A 88 32.43 32.95 8.89
C GLY A 88 33.02 34.10 8.09
N HIS A 89 32.40 34.45 6.96
CA HIS A 89 32.89 35.53 6.11
C HIS A 89 32.89 36.90 6.80
N TYR A 90 32.04 37.16 7.81
CA TYR A 90 31.99 38.47 8.47
C TYR A 90 33.29 38.78 9.26
N GLU A 91 33.80 37.81 10.01
CA GLU A 91 35.07 37.94 10.74
C GLU A 91 36.23 38.04 9.74
N PHE A 92 36.20 37.19 8.71
CA PHE A 92 37.21 37.16 7.65
C PHE A 92 37.31 38.49 6.90
N ASP A 93 36.19 39.05 6.44
CA ASP A 93 36.16 40.31 5.69
C ASP A 93 36.61 41.50 6.55
N SER A 94 36.41 41.44 7.87
CA SER A 94 36.88 42.45 8.83
C SER A 94 38.40 42.42 8.98
N LEU A 95 39.00 41.23 9.06
CA LEU A 95 40.44 41.06 9.11
C LEU A 95 41.10 41.40 7.78
N LEU A 96 40.46 41.05 6.67
CA LEU A 96 40.94 41.36 5.32
C LEU A 96 41.11 42.88 5.11
N LYS A 97 40.19 43.71 5.64
CA LYS A 97 40.29 45.18 5.57
C LYS A 97 41.41 45.77 6.43
N LYS A 98 41.89 45.04 7.43
CA LYS A 98 42.96 45.48 8.35
C LYS A 98 44.34 44.98 7.92
N GLU A 99 44.38 44.05 6.95
CA GLU A 99 45.62 43.51 6.42
C GLU A 99 46.43 44.59 5.70
N LYS A 100 47.72 44.69 6.03
CA LYS A 100 48.62 45.71 5.48
C LYS A 100 49.48 45.19 4.34
N SER A 101 49.56 43.87 4.20
CA SER A 101 50.27 43.22 3.09
C SER A 101 49.34 43.03 1.90
N ASP A 102 49.57 43.77 0.81
CA ASP A 102 48.79 43.63 -0.43
C ASP A 102 48.85 42.19 -0.98
N SER A 103 49.99 41.51 -0.84
CA SER A 103 50.13 40.12 -1.27
C SER A 103 49.27 39.18 -0.43
N ALA A 104 49.26 39.34 0.89
CA ALA A 104 48.49 38.47 1.78
C ALA A 104 46.98 38.73 1.64
N ALA A 105 46.59 40.00 1.49
CA ALA A 105 45.21 40.39 1.24
C ALA A 105 44.68 39.82 -0.10
N ASN A 106 45.49 39.86 -1.16
CA ASN A 106 45.11 39.29 -2.45
C ASN A 106 44.90 37.77 -2.36
N THR A 107 45.86 37.03 -1.79
CA THR A 107 45.74 35.57 -1.60
C THR A 107 44.52 35.19 -0.76
N ALA A 108 44.28 35.90 0.35
CA ALA A 108 43.13 35.66 1.20
C ALA A 108 41.79 35.96 0.48
N SER A 109 41.74 37.00 -0.35
CA SER A 109 40.56 37.33 -1.15
C SER A 109 40.27 36.25 -2.21
N GLU A 110 41.29 35.79 -2.92
CA GLU A 110 41.19 34.71 -3.91
C GLU A 110 40.74 33.38 -3.30
N TRP A 111 41.28 33.03 -2.13
CA TRP A 111 40.83 31.87 -1.34
C TRP A 111 39.36 32.02 -0.94
N SER A 112 38.94 33.16 -0.37
CA SER A 112 37.55 33.36 0.10
C SER A 112 36.54 33.24 -1.03
N ASN A 113 36.85 33.79 -2.21
CA ASN A 113 36.02 33.65 -3.40
C ASN A 113 35.95 32.18 -3.87
N SER A 114 37.09 31.50 -3.92
CA SER A 114 37.16 30.09 -4.34
C SER A 114 36.43 29.17 -3.34
N MET A 115 36.55 29.44 -2.05
CA MET A 115 35.85 28.70 -0.99
C MET A 115 34.33 28.88 -1.07
N LYS A 116 33.83 30.10 -1.31
CA LYS A 116 32.39 30.34 -1.51
C LYS A 116 31.84 29.59 -2.72
N LEU A 117 32.58 29.57 -3.83
CA LEU A 117 32.21 28.83 -5.04
C LEU A 117 32.27 27.31 -4.83
N LEU A 118 33.30 26.81 -4.14
CA LEU A 118 33.41 25.42 -3.74
C LEU A 118 32.20 24.99 -2.91
N ILE A 119 31.86 25.75 -1.86
CA ILE A 119 30.71 25.48 -0.99
C ILE A 119 29.41 25.45 -1.79
N HIS A 120 29.24 26.36 -2.76
CA HIS A 120 28.10 26.38 -3.66
C HIS A 120 28.02 25.10 -4.51
N ASP A 121 29.12 24.69 -5.14
CA ASP A 121 29.17 23.48 -5.95
C ASP A 121 28.95 22.21 -5.10
N LEU A 122 29.41 22.21 -3.84
CA LEU A 122 29.15 21.13 -2.88
C LEU A 122 27.67 21.00 -2.48
N GLN A 123 26.83 22.03 -2.67
CA GLN A 123 25.40 21.91 -2.36
C GLN A 123 24.70 20.83 -3.22
N ALA A 124 25.23 20.54 -4.41
CA ALA A 124 24.70 19.52 -5.31
C ALA A 124 24.76 18.09 -4.72
N VAL A 125 25.58 17.86 -3.70
CA VAL A 125 25.60 16.59 -2.94
C VAL A 125 24.22 16.24 -2.41
N GLY A 126 23.42 17.23 -2.00
CA GLY A 126 22.06 16.99 -1.50
C GLY A 126 21.16 16.30 -2.52
N GLU A 127 21.30 16.65 -3.80
CA GLU A 127 20.54 16.01 -4.89
C GLU A 127 21.01 14.56 -5.11
N VAL A 128 22.32 14.32 -5.07
CA VAL A 128 22.90 12.97 -5.20
C VAL A 128 22.48 12.07 -4.05
N VAL A 129 22.47 12.58 -2.81
CA VAL A 129 22.02 11.84 -1.63
C VAL A 129 20.53 11.49 -1.73
N ALA A 130 19.68 12.44 -2.16
CA ALA A 130 18.26 12.19 -2.35
C ALA A 130 18.00 11.14 -3.44
N TRP A 131 18.72 11.24 -4.56
CA TRP A 131 18.68 10.25 -5.63
C TRP A 131 19.15 8.86 -5.16
N GLN A 132 20.28 8.79 -4.46
CA GLN A 132 20.82 7.54 -3.92
C GLN A 132 19.84 6.86 -2.96
N ARG A 133 19.16 7.64 -2.11
CA ARG A 133 18.10 7.12 -1.23
C ARG A 133 16.98 6.47 -2.04
N GLN A 134 16.55 7.10 -3.13
CA GLN A 134 15.54 6.53 -4.01
C GLN A 134 16.03 5.23 -4.66
N VAL A 135 17.25 5.22 -5.20
CA VAL A 135 17.86 4.01 -5.76
C VAL A 135 17.94 2.88 -4.73
N ASN A 136 18.33 3.16 -3.48
CA ASN A 136 18.37 2.17 -2.41
C ASN A 136 16.97 1.62 -2.06
N ARG A 137 15.93 2.46 -2.11
CA ARG A 137 14.54 2.02 -1.92
C ARG A 137 14.10 1.09 -3.05
N ASP A 138 14.44 1.45 -4.28
CA ASP A 138 14.12 0.66 -5.47
C ASP A 138 14.81 -0.71 -5.45
N ILE A 139 16.05 -0.77 -4.92
CA ILE A 139 16.79 -2.02 -4.66
C ILE A 139 16.06 -2.83 -3.60
N ALA A 140 15.79 -2.26 -2.42
CA ALA A 140 15.18 -2.96 -1.30
C ALA A 140 13.79 -3.53 -1.65
N GLN A 141 12.98 -2.77 -2.39
CA GLN A 141 11.67 -3.21 -2.87
C GLN A 141 11.79 -4.41 -3.81
N ARG A 142 12.72 -4.38 -4.77
CA ARG A 142 12.95 -5.51 -5.68
C ARG A 142 13.51 -6.73 -4.98
N GLU A 143 14.43 -6.56 -4.04
CA GLU A 143 14.96 -7.66 -3.23
C GLU A 143 13.84 -8.36 -2.47
N PHE A 144 12.91 -7.59 -1.88
CA PHE A 144 11.72 -8.15 -1.25
C PHE A 144 10.88 -8.95 -2.25
N ASP A 145 10.59 -8.39 -3.43
CA ASP A 145 9.78 -9.09 -4.42
C ASP A 145 10.47 -10.34 -4.99
N ILE A 146 11.79 -10.31 -5.18
CA ILE A 146 12.62 -11.46 -5.56
C ILE A 146 12.51 -12.56 -4.49
N GLU A 147 12.66 -12.21 -3.22
CA GLU A 147 12.55 -13.15 -2.10
C GLU A 147 11.18 -13.84 -2.06
N LYS A 148 10.10 -13.08 -2.35
CA LYS A 148 8.73 -13.61 -2.34
C LYS A 148 8.33 -14.34 -3.62
N ALA A 149 9.09 -14.21 -4.71
CA ALA A 149 8.73 -14.77 -6.01
C ALA A 149 8.44 -16.27 -5.97
N PRO A 150 9.28 -17.15 -5.38
CA PRO A 150 9.03 -18.59 -5.39
C PRO A 150 7.68 -18.97 -4.77
N ASN A 151 7.36 -18.41 -3.60
CA ASN A 151 6.10 -18.68 -2.90
C ASN A 151 4.90 -18.11 -3.64
N ARG A 152 5.02 -16.90 -4.20
CA ARG A 152 3.95 -16.24 -4.95
C ARG A 152 3.61 -17.03 -6.23
N LEU A 153 4.62 -17.44 -6.99
CA LEU A 153 4.46 -18.21 -8.22
C LEU A 153 3.98 -19.65 -7.97
N ALA A 154 4.48 -20.30 -6.90
CA ALA A 154 3.97 -21.60 -6.46
C ALA A 154 2.49 -21.50 -6.09
N GLY A 155 2.08 -20.47 -5.36
CA GLY A 155 0.68 -20.24 -4.98
C GLY A 155 -0.29 -20.11 -6.16
N TYR A 156 0.16 -19.68 -7.34
CA TYR A 156 -0.66 -19.68 -8.55
C TYR A 156 -0.70 -21.03 -9.27
N THR A 157 0.40 -21.77 -9.24
CA THR A 157 0.60 -22.92 -10.14
C THR A 157 0.32 -24.26 -9.48
N GLU A 158 0.63 -24.45 -8.19
CA GLU A 158 0.58 -25.77 -7.53
C GLU A 158 -0.78 -26.43 -7.63
N ARG A 159 -1.84 -25.71 -7.26
CA ARG A 159 -3.20 -26.28 -7.32
C ARG A 159 -3.65 -26.54 -8.75
N LEU A 160 -3.29 -25.66 -9.70
CA LEU A 160 -3.64 -25.83 -11.10
C LEU A 160 -2.86 -26.97 -11.78
N LYS A 161 -1.69 -27.36 -11.26
CA LYS A 161 -0.96 -28.57 -11.70
C LYS A 161 -1.72 -29.85 -11.36
N ASP A 162 -2.45 -29.87 -10.25
CA ASP A 162 -3.30 -30.99 -9.87
C ASP A 162 -4.65 -30.94 -10.60
N ASP A 163 -5.22 -29.75 -10.76
CA ASP A 163 -6.54 -29.58 -11.37
C ASP A 163 -6.51 -29.79 -12.89
N GLY A 164 -5.42 -29.44 -13.58
CA GLY A 164 -5.29 -29.61 -15.04
C GLY A 164 -5.49 -31.06 -15.51
N PRO A 165 -4.70 -32.04 -15.02
CA PRO A 165 -4.89 -33.45 -15.35
C PRO A 165 -6.27 -34.00 -14.98
N ARG A 166 -6.90 -33.48 -13.90
CA ARG A 166 -8.26 -33.85 -13.50
C ARG A 166 -9.29 -33.40 -14.52
N LEU A 167 -9.23 -32.14 -14.97
CA LEU A 167 -10.10 -31.63 -16.03
C LEU A 167 -9.96 -32.46 -17.32
N GLU A 168 -8.75 -32.83 -17.70
CA GLU A 168 -8.50 -33.65 -18.88
C GLU A 168 -9.09 -35.07 -18.74
N ALA A 169 -8.96 -35.69 -17.57
CA ALA A 169 -9.56 -37.00 -17.28
C ALA A 169 -11.09 -36.96 -17.37
N ILE A 170 -11.72 -35.95 -16.75
CA ILE A 170 -13.18 -35.77 -16.80
C ILE A 170 -13.66 -35.57 -18.24
N ALA A 171 -13.00 -34.70 -19.00
CA ALA A 171 -13.34 -34.46 -20.42
C ALA A 171 -13.23 -35.75 -21.25
N ARG A 172 -12.19 -36.55 -21.01
CA ARG A 172 -11.98 -37.83 -21.70
C ARG A 172 -13.07 -38.86 -21.36
N ASP A 173 -13.41 -39.00 -20.09
CA ASP A 173 -14.42 -39.97 -19.66
C ASP A 173 -15.84 -39.57 -20.09
N LEU A 174 -16.14 -38.26 -20.10
CA LEU A 174 -17.36 -37.72 -20.66
C LEU A 174 -17.48 -38.04 -22.16
N LYS A 175 -16.44 -37.74 -22.95
CA LYS A 175 -16.42 -37.99 -24.40
C LYS A 175 -16.55 -39.47 -24.74
N ASN A 176 -16.02 -40.35 -23.90
CA ASN A 176 -16.11 -41.80 -24.07
C ASN A 176 -17.45 -42.40 -23.58
N GLY A 177 -18.36 -41.57 -23.06
CA GLY A 177 -19.65 -42.04 -22.53
C GLY A 177 -19.52 -42.95 -21.31
N ARG A 178 -18.43 -42.83 -20.54
CA ARG A 178 -18.11 -43.70 -19.40
C ARG A 178 -18.74 -43.24 -18.09
N LEU A 179 -19.34 -42.06 -18.07
CA LEU A 179 -19.91 -41.45 -16.88
C LEU A 179 -21.42 -41.67 -16.82
N SER A 180 -21.91 -42.21 -15.71
CA SER A 180 -23.32 -42.20 -15.33
C SER A 180 -23.79 -40.79 -14.96
N GLY A 181 -25.11 -40.56 -14.90
CA GLY A 181 -25.66 -39.24 -14.52
C GLY A 181 -25.20 -38.75 -13.14
N GLU A 182 -25.08 -39.66 -12.15
CA GLU A 182 -24.57 -39.32 -10.82
C GLU A 182 -23.08 -38.93 -10.86
N GLU A 183 -22.27 -39.64 -11.65
CA GLU A 183 -20.86 -39.33 -11.85
C GLU A 183 -20.68 -38.01 -12.59
N ILE A 184 -21.51 -37.70 -13.60
CA ILE A 184 -21.50 -36.41 -14.29
C ILE A 184 -21.82 -35.27 -13.31
N GLN A 185 -22.80 -35.45 -12.42
CA GLN A 185 -23.14 -34.43 -11.41
C GLN A 185 -22.01 -34.23 -10.38
N LYS A 186 -21.29 -35.30 -10.01
CA LYS A 186 -20.10 -35.20 -9.16
C LYS A 186 -18.96 -34.46 -9.88
N CYS A 187 -18.67 -34.84 -11.12
CA CYS A 187 -17.68 -34.18 -11.96
C CYS A 187 -18.01 -32.70 -12.16
N LEU A 188 -19.29 -32.35 -12.32
CA LEU A 188 -19.75 -30.96 -12.46
C LEU A 188 -19.33 -30.10 -11.27
N LYS A 189 -19.52 -30.60 -10.04
CA LYS A 189 -19.09 -29.90 -8.81
C LYS A 189 -17.58 -29.74 -8.74
N GLU A 190 -16.83 -30.76 -9.15
CA GLU A 190 -15.38 -30.71 -9.20
C GLU A 190 -14.90 -29.65 -10.20
N VAL A 191 -15.44 -29.64 -11.43
CA VAL A 191 -15.12 -28.66 -12.46
C VAL A 191 -15.47 -27.24 -12.01
N GLN A 192 -16.60 -27.04 -11.33
CA GLN A 192 -16.97 -25.74 -10.77
C GLN A 192 -15.99 -25.25 -9.69
N SER A 193 -15.50 -26.15 -8.84
CA SER A 193 -14.45 -25.83 -7.84
C SER A 193 -13.13 -25.42 -8.51
N VAL A 194 -12.74 -26.12 -9.59
CA VAL A 194 -11.58 -25.76 -10.39
C VAL A 194 -11.78 -24.40 -11.08
N ARG A 195 -12.97 -24.14 -11.64
CA ARG A 195 -13.32 -22.85 -12.25
C ARG A 195 -13.11 -21.69 -11.27
N ILE A 196 -13.68 -21.79 -10.07
CA ILE A 196 -13.54 -20.77 -9.02
C ILE A 196 -12.06 -20.58 -8.63
N THR A 197 -11.30 -21.67 -8.54
CA THR A 197 -9.86 -21.61 -8.26
C THR A 197 -9.13 -20.85 -9.36
N ALA A 198 -9.37 -21.19 -10.63
CA ALA A 198 -8.75 -20.54 -11.78
C ALA A 198 -9.15 -19.05 -11.89
N GLU A 199 -10.40 -18.68 -11.62
CA GLU A 199 -10.86 -17.28 -11.57
C GLU A 199 -10.13 -16.50 -10.47
N ASN A 200 -10.00 -17.08 -9.28
CA ASN A 200 -9.28 -16.45 -8.16
C ASN A 200 -7.79 -16.27 -8.48
N VAL A 201 -7.15 -17.27 -9.09
CA VAL A 201 -5.77 -17.18 -9.55
C VAL A 201 -5.64 -16.08 -10.61
N SER A 202 -6.49 -16.07 -11.63
CA SER A 202 -6.53 -15.04 -12.69
C SER A 202 -6.61 -13.63 -12.11
N ALA A 203 -7.54 -13.40 -11.18
CA ALA A 203 -7.72 -12.10 -10.53
C ALA A 203 -6.52 -11.70 -9.66
N SER A 204 -5.93 -12.67 -8.94
CA SER A 204 -4.75 -12.43 -8.12
C SER A 204 -3.54 -12.06 -8.97
N MET A 205 -3.34 -12.76 -10.09
CA MET A 205 -2.26 -12.49 -11.04
C MET A 205 -2.42 -11.14 -11.71
N GLY A 206 -3.64 -10.74 -12.08
CA GLY A 206 -3.92 -9.41 -12.63
C GLY A 206 -3.46 -8.29 -11.71
N ARG A 207 -3.79 -8.39 -10.40
CA ARG A 207 -3.32 -7.43 -9.38
C ARG A 207 -1.80 -7.43 -9.23
N THR A 208 -1.17 -8.61 -9.31
CA THR A 208 0.29 -8.71 -9.22
C THR A 208 0.98 -8.14 -10.45
N ILE A 209 0.42 -8.30 -11.65
CA ILE A 209 0.95 -7.66 -12.86
C ILE A 209 0.84 -6.14 -12.76
N GLU A 210 -0.28 -5.62 -12.29
CA GLU A 210 -0.47 -4.18 -12.08
C GLU A 210 0.58 -3.63 -11.10
N TYR A 211 0.71 -4.26 -9.93
CA TYR A 211 1.70 -3.92 -8.91
C TYR A 211 3.15 -3.98 -9.42
N LEU A 212 3.54 -5.07 -10.09
CA LEU A 212 4.91 -5.22 -10.62
C LEU A 212 5.16 -4.35 -11.87
N GLY A 213 4.11 -4.03 -12.63
CA GLY A 213 4.20 -3.23 -13.84
C GLY A 213 4.62 -1.79 -13.57
N GLU A 214 4.21 -1.22 -12.43
CA GLU A 214 4.71 0.09 -11.97
C GLU A 214 6.24 0.07 -11.79
N ASP A 215 6.79 -1.02 -11.25
CA ASP A 215 8.24 -1.18 -11.04
C ASP A 215 9.04 -1.40 -12.33
N VAL A 216 8.47 -2.05 -13.35
CA VAL A 216 9.17 -2.34 -14.62
C VAL A 216 9.43 -1.07 -15.46
N THR A 217 8.71 0.02 -15.18
CA THR A 217 8.81 1.27 -15.96
C THR A 217 9.97 2.20 -15.59
N LEU A 218 10.77 1.88 -14.56
CA LEU A 218 11.90 2.74 -14.18
C LEU A 218 12.99 2.75 -15.28
N GLU A 219 13.36 3.95 -15.71
CA GLU A 219 14.33 4.17 -16.80
C GLU A 219 15.66 3.44 -16.54
N LYS A 220 16.26 2.95 -17.63
CA LYS A 220 17.58 2.28 -17.62
C LYS A 220 18.75 3.28 -17.66
N GLU A 221 18.46 4.57 -17.79
CA GLU A 221 19.46 5.62 -17.82
C GLU A 221 19.59 6.30 -16.46
N LEU A 222 20.81 6.71 -16.12
CA LEU A 222 21.06 7.56 -14.97
C LEU A 222 20.37 8.91 -15.20
N ASP A 223 19.73 9.46 -14.18
CA ASP A 223 19.12 10.79 -14.23
C ASP A 223 20.13 11.81 -14.77
N ARG A 224 19.75 12.55 -15.82
CA ARG A 224 20.62 13.50 -16.51
C ARG A 224 21.18 14.58 -15.60
N ARG A 225 20.42 14.99 -14.56
CA ARG A 225 20.88 15.97 -13.56
C ARG A 225 21.97 15.37 -12.70
N ILE A 226 21.79 14.15 -12.24
CA ILE A 226 22.80 13.42 -11.45
C ILE A 226 24.04 13.18 -12.29
N ALA A 227 23.89 12.74 -13.55
CA ALA A 227 25.01 12.56 -14.47
C ALA A 227 25.83 13.85 -14.64
N LYS A 228 25.15 15.01 -14.76
CA LYS A 228 25.82 16.32 -14.82
C LYS A 228 26.55 16.67 -13.54
N ILE A 229 25.96 16.44 -12.36
CA ILE A 229 26.63 16.70 -11.07
C ILE A 229 27.91 15.86 -10.95
N LEU A 230 27.86 14.59 -11.34
CA LEU A 230 29.03 13.71 -11.34
C LEU A 230 30.11 14.17 -12.34
N GLU A 231 29.72 14.73 -13.48
CA GLU A 231 30.65 15.35 -14.43
C GLU A 231 31.29 16.61 -13.85
N ASP A 232 30.51 17.49 -13.24
CA ASP A 232 31.00 18.71 -12.58
C ASP A 232 32.01 18.37 -11.47
N TRP A 233 31.82 17.28 -10.72
CA TRP A 233 32.78 16.80 -9.73
C TRP A 233 34.16 16.45 -10.29
N THR A 234 34.27 16.09 -11.58
CA THR A 234 35.57 15.82 -12.21
C THR A 234 36.40 17.08 -12.43
N GLN A 235 35.76 18.25 -12.46
CA GLN A 235 36.38 19.54 -12.77
C GLN A 235 36.59 20.43 -11.52
N MET A 236 36.30 19.89 -10.33
CA MET A 236 36.33 20.67 -9.07
C MET A 236 37.71 21.26 -8.76
N LYS A 237 38.78 20.51 -9.05
CA LYS A 237 40.16 20.97 -8.90
C LYS A 237 40.45 22.21 -9.75
N ASP A 238 40.06 22.17 -11.02
CA ASP A 238 40.32 23.25 -11.97
C ASP A 238 39.44 24.47 -11.71
N ARG A 239 38.21 24.26 -11.21
CA ARG A 239 37.26 25.34 -10.89
C ARG A 239 37.61 26.10 -9.62
N HIS A 240 38.29 25.46 -8.67
CA HIS A 240 38.59 26.03 -7.35
C HIS A 240 40.09 25.92 -7.01
N PRO A 241 41.01 26.52 -7.78
CA PRO A 241 42.46 26.31 -7.62
C PRO A 241 43.07 26.91 -6.35
N ASN A 242 42.38 27.86 -5.69
CA ASN A 242 42.91 28.60 -4.54
C ASN A 242 42.45 28.05 -3.18
N VAL A 243 41.74 26.92 -3.15
CA VAL A 243 41.43 26.19 -1.90
C VAL A 243 42.43 25.05 -1.68
N ALA A 244 42.49 24.50 -0.47
CA ALA A 244 43.35 23.35 -0.20
C ALA A 244 43.10 22.20 -1.21
N PRO A 245 44.14 21.62 -1.83
CA PRO A 245 43.98 20.58 -2.85
C PRO A 245 43.13 19.39 -2.38
N GLU A 246 43.28 19.00 -1.12
CA GLU A 246 42.50 17.93 -0.47
C GLU A 246 40.99 18.15 -0.55
N LEU A 247 40.53 19.41 -0.49
CA LEU A 247 39.11 19.76 -0.62
C LEU A 247 38.64 19.72 -2.07
N SER A 248 39.46 20.21 -2.99
CA SER A 248 39.11 20.27 -4.41
C SER A 248 39.21 18.90 -5.12
N ASP A 249 40.05 17.99 -4.59
CA ASP A 249 40.28 16.64 -5.14
C ASP A 249 39.29 15.60 -4.57
N ALA A 250 38.77 15.80 -3.35
CA ALA A 250 37.89 14.84 -2.70
C ALA A 250 36.62 14.44 -3.49
N PRO A 251 35.90 15.36 -4.19
CA PRO A 251 34.69 15.00 -4.93
C PRO A 251 34.92 13.98 -6.06
N LEU A 252 36.15 13.90 -6.59
CA LEU A 252 36.51 12.89 -7.59
C LEU A 252 36.36 11.46 -7.04
N ASN A 253 36.63 11.27 -5.74
CA ASN A 253 36.51 9.97 -5.07
C ASN A 253 35.04 9.59 -4.79
N TRP A 254 34.10 10.53 -4.89
CA TRP A 254 32.67 10.29 -4.67
C TRP A 254 31.97 9.72 -5.89
N ILE A 255 32.48 10.00 -7.10
CA ILE A 255 31.89 9.56 -8.36
C ILE A 255 31.75 8.02 -8.42
N PRO A 256 32.79 7.21 -8.09
CA PRO A 256 32.65 5.76 -8.07
C PRO A 256 31.63 5.27 -7.04
N LEU A 257 31.46 5.98 -5.92
CA LEU A 257 30.49 5.61 -4.88
C LEU A 257 29.07 5.76 -5.40
N ALA A 258 28.73 6.91 -5.97
CA ALA A 258 27.42 7.14 -6.59
C ALA A 258 27.13 6.14 -7.72
N LYS A 259 28.10 5.91 -8.62
CA LYS A 259 27.96 4.93 -9.71
C LYS A 259 27.71 3.50 -9.22
N LYS A 260 28.32 3.10 -8.10
CA LYS A 260 28.12 1.77 -7.52
C LYS A 260 26.66 1.52 -7.11
N HIS A 261 25.94 2.52 -6.61
CA HIS A 261 24.51 2.37 -6.29
C HIS A 261 23.68 2.09 -7.54
N TRP A 262 23.98 2.79 -8.63
CA TRP A 262 23.33 2.57 -9.92
C TRP A 262 23.64 1.17 -10.49
N GLU A 263 24.90 0.75 -10.44
CA GLU A 263 25.30 -0.61 -10.86
C GLU A 263 24.60 -1.70 -10.04
N ASN A 264 24.47 -1.50 -8.72
CA ASN A 264 23.74 -2.45 -7.86
C ASN A 264 22.27 -2.56 -8.26
N LEU A 265 21.60 -1.43 -8.54
CA LEU A 265 20.24 -1.45 -9.06
C LEU A 265 20.13 -2.23 -10.38
N GLY A 266 21.10 -2.08 -11.29
CA GLY A 266 21.19 -2.86 -12.52
C GLY A 266 21.22 -4.37 -12.26
N LYS A 267 22.08 -4.84 -11.34
CA LYS A 267 22.16 -6.26 -10.96
C LYS A 267 20.88 -6.77 -10.31
N THR A 268 20.25 -5.96 -9.46
CA THR A 268 18.97 -6.31 -8.84
C THR A 268 17.86 -6.42 -9.89
N ARG A 269 17.84 -5.54 -10.90
CA ARG A 269 16.91 -5.64 -12.05
C ARG A 269 17.11 -6.93 -12.83
N GLU A 270 18.34 -7.31 -13.16
CA GLU A 270 18.61 -8.59 -13.85
C GLU A 270 18.13 -9.81 -13.05
N THR A 271 18.27 -9.76 -11.72
CA THR A 271 17.81 -10.83 -10.83
C THR A 271 16.28 -10.87 -10.77
N PHE A 272 15.64 -9.70 -10.71
CA PHE A 272 14.19 -9.57 -10.77
C PHE A 272 13.62 -10.10 -12.09
N ASP A 273 14.20 -9.71 -13.23
CA ASP A 273 13.79 -10.18 -14.56
C ASP A 273 13.95 -11.69 -14.69
N ARG A 274 14.97 -12.29 -14.05
CA ARG A 274 15.11 -13.75 -14.02
C ARG A 274 14.03 -14.42 -13.17
N ALA A 275 13.67 -13.83 -12.04
CA ALA A 275 12.68 -14.39 -11.11
C ALA A 275 11.24 -14.27 -11.65
N TYR A 276 10.88 -13.11 -12.21
CA TYR A 276 9.54 -12.80 -12.69
C TYR A 276 9.37 -12.82 -14.20
N GLY A 277 10.44 -12.93 -14.99
CA GLY A 277 10.37 -12.97 -16.46
C GLY A 277 9.34 -13.97 -16.99
N PRO A 278 9.38 -15.26 -16.58
CA PRO A 278 8.37 -16.23 -17.00
C PRO A 278 6.94 -15.84 -16.58
N PHE A 279 6.77 -15.18 -15.44
CA PHE A 279 5.47 -14.66 -14.99
C PHE A 279 4.99 -13.51 -15.87
N LEU A 280 5.82 -12.49 -16.08
CA LEU A 280 5.47 -11.31 -16.87
C LEU A 280 5.25 -11.65 -18.36
N GLU A 281 5.93 -12.66 -18.87
CA GLU A 281 5.77 -13.15 -20.26
C GLU A 281 4.59 -14.12 -20.45
N GLY A 282 3.79 -14.40 -19.42
CA GLY A 282 2.64 -15.31 -19.54
C GLY A 282 3.00 -16.80 -19.56
N LYS A 283 4.21 -17.19 -19.13
CA LYS A 283 4.77 -18.53 -19.40
C LYS A 283 4.65 -19.53 -18.26
N ILE A 284 4.20 -19.15 -17.06
CA ILE A 284 4.23 -20.04 -15.89
C ILE A 284 3.29 -21.25 -15.99
N PHE A 285 2.29 -21.21 -16.87
CA PHE A 285 1.33 -22.30 -17.09
C PHE A 285 1.66 -23.16 -18.31
N LYS A 286 2.76 -22.90 -19.03
CA LYS A 286 3.09 -23.62 -20.26
C LYS A 286 3.24 -25.13 -20.07
N ASP A 287 3.64 -25.55 -18.88
CA ASP A 287 3.81 -26.97 -18.56
C ASP A 287 2.52 -27.65 -18.07
N ILE A 288 1.40 -26.92 -17.97
CA ILE A 288 0.10 -27.47 -17.56
C ILE A 288 -0.82 -27.61 -18.77
N PRO A 289 -1.06 -28.84 -19.29
CA PRO A 289 -1.67 -29.06 -20.61
C PRO A 289 -2.99 -28.35 -20.87
N VAL A 290 -3.88 -28.27 -19.86
CA VAL A 290 -5.21 -27.67 -20.00
C VAL A 290 -5.17 -26.13 -19.96
N PHE A 291 -4.14 -25.54 -19.36
CA PHE A 291 -4.01 -24.09 -19.20
C PHE A 291 -2.94 -23.46 -20.10
N ARG A 292 -2.10 -24.29 -20.75
CA ARG A 292 -0.94 -23.87 -21.56
C ARG A 292 -1.24 -22.75 -22.57
N ASP A 293 -2.39 -22.85 -23.22
CA ASP A 293 -2.76 -21.98 -24.34
C ASP A 293 -3.67 -20.81 -23.92
N TYR A 294 -3.86 -20.60 -22.62
CA TYR A 294 -4.73 -19.55 -22.09
C TYR A 294 -3.93 -18.41 -21.46
N GLU A 295 -4.33 -17.18 -21.76
CA GLU A 295 -3.85 -16.00 -21.06
C GLU A 295 -4.31 -16.03 -19.59
N TYR A 296 -3.60 -15.32 -18.72
CA TYR A 296 -3.93 -15.31 -17.28
C TYR A 296 -5.35 -14.85 -16.97
N LYS A 297 -5.92 -13.93 -17.76
CA LYS A 297 -7.30 -13.46 -17.57
C LYS A 297 -8.35 -14.52 -17.95
N ASP A 298 -7.93 -15.55 -18.68
CA ASP A 298 -8.77 -16.55 -19.31
C ASP A 298 -8.53 -17.97 -18.78
N LEU A 299 -7.82 -18.14 -17.65
CA LEU A 299 -7.47 -19.46 -17.10
C LEU A 299 -8.69 -20.30 -16.72
N SER A 300 -9.84 -19.68 -16.46
CA SER A 300 -11.07 -20.41 -16.14
C SER A 300 -11.78 -21.00 -17.36
N ARG A 301 -11.45 -20.56 -18.59
CA ARG A 301 -12.14 -20.98 -19.81
C ARG A 301 -12.18 -22.49 -20.05
N PRO A 302 -11.13 -23.28 -19.78
CA PRO A 302 -11.21 -24.75 -19.91
C PRO A 302 -12.27 -25.36 -18.99
N ALA A 303 -12.33 -24.89 -17.73
CA ALA A 303 -13.31 -25.37 -16.76
C ALA A 303 -14.73 -24.92 -17.13
N VAL A 304 -14.91 -23.68 -17.59
CA VAL A 304 -16.20 -23.17 -18.11
C VAL A 304 -16.69 -24.02 -19.28
N SER A 305 -15.80 -24.32 -20.23
CA SER A 305 -16.16 -25.11 -21.41
C SER A 305 -16.60 -26.52 -21.01
N LEU A 306 -15.85 -27.19 -20.12
CA LEU A 306 -16.19 -28.52 -19.64
C LEU A 306 -17.46 -28.53 -18.77
N GLU A 307 -17.71 -27.47 -18.00
CA GLU A 307 -18.94 -27.30 -17.23
C GLU A 307 -20.18 -27.29 -18.15
N ILE A 308 -20.11 -26.56 -19.27
CA ILE A 308 -21.19 -26.52 -20.26
C ILE A 308 -21.39 -27.91 -20.88
N GLU A 309 -20.32 -28.63 -21.22
CA GLU A 309 -20.41 -29.99 -21.77
C GLU A 309 -21.07 -30.97 -20.78
N LEU A 310 -20.69 -30.94 -19.49
CA LEU A 310 -21.27 -31.78 -18.45
C LEU A 310 -22.76 -31.47 -18.23
N LYS A 311 -23.14 -30.18 -18.18
CA LYS A 311 -24.56 -29.77 -18.08
C LYS A 311 -25.36 -30.23 -19.30
N THR A 312 -24.78 -30.13 -20.49
CA THR A 312 -25.41 -30.56 -21.74
C THR A 312 -25.65 -32.07 -21.73
N ALA A 313 -24.69 -32.86 -21.24
CA ALA A 313 -24.85 -34.30 -21.10
C ALA A 313 -25.96 -34.69 -20.10
N LEU A 314 -26.06 -34.00 -18.96
CA LEU A 314 -27.17 -34.19 -18.01
C LEU A 314 -28.53 -33.85 -18.64
N ALA A 315 -28.61 -32.71 -19.34
CA ALA A 315 -29.82 -32.27 -20.00
C ALA A 315 -30.25 -33.23 -21.12
N ALA A 316 -29.31 -33.76 -21.89
CA ALA A 316 -29.56 -34.74 -22.95
C ALA A 316 -30.13 -36.06 -22.40
N ALA A 317 -29.70 -36.48 -21.21
CA ALA A 317 -30.22 -37.68 -20.56
C ALA A 317 -31.72 -37.56 -20.19
N VAL A 318 -32.18 -36.34 -19.89
CA VAL A 318 -33.58 -36.04 -19.52
C VAL A 318 -34.42 -35.63 -20.72
N GLN A 319 -33.87 -34.84 -21.65
CA GLN A 319 -34.56 -34.24 -22.79
C GLN A 319 -34.10 -34.87 -24.12
N LYS A 320 -34.32 -36.18 -24.27
CA LYS A 320 -33.82 -37.01 -25.38
C LYS A 320 -34.25 -36.56 -26.78
N GLU A 321 -35.29 -35.73 -26.86
CA GLU A 321 -35.87 -35.24 -28.12
C GLU A 321 -35.22 -33.94 -28.64
N LYS A 322 -34.46 -33.24 -27.79
CA LYS A 322 -33.84 -31.95 -28.16
C LYS A 322 -32.45 -32.14 -28.73
N SER A 323 -32.10 -31.27 -29.67
CA SER A 323 -30.75 -31.20 -30.22
C SER A 323 -29.76 -30.63 -29.20
N GLU A 324 -28.48 -30.97 -29.35
CA GLU A 324 -27.40 -30.45 -28.49
C GLU A 324 -27.34 -28.91 -28.48
N ALA A 325 -27.57 -28.28 -29.63
CA ALA A 325 -27.59 -26.82 -29.76
C ALA A 325 -28.74 -26.18 -28.96
N GLU A 326 -29.92 -26.82 -28.94
CA GLU A 326 -31.05 -26.36 -28.13
C GLU A 326 -30.79 -26.52 -26.64
N LEU A 327 -30.14 -27.62 -26.24
CA LEU A 327 -29.76 -27.87 -24.85
C LEU A 327 -28.73 -26.84 -24.35
N ARG A 328 -27.69 -26.56 -25.14
CA ARG A 328 -26.68 -25.54 -24.81
C ARG A 328 -27.32 -24.15 -24.62
N ARG A 329 -28.19 -23.73 -25.53
CA ARG A 329 -28.93 -22.47 -25.39
C ARG A 329 -29.81 -22.43 -24.15
N ALA A 330 -30.47 -23.56 -23.82
CA ALA A 330 -31.29 -23.64 -22.62
C ALA A 330 -30.45 -23.53 -21.33
N ILE A 331 -29.23 -24.09 -21.33
CA ILE A 331 -28.28 -23.98 -20.22
C ILE A 331 -27.77 -22.54 -20.06
N GLU A 332 -27.35 -21.90 -21.15
CA GLU A 332 -26.89 -20.50 -21.14
C GLU A 332 -27.98 -19.55 -20.60
N LEU A 333 -29.22 -19.72 -21.06
CA LEU A 333 -30.36 -18.92 -20.60
C LEU A 333 -30.69 -19.18 -19.13
N ASP A 334 -30.58 -20.43 -18.67
CA ASP A 334 -30.77 -20.78 -17.26
C ASP A 334 -29.67 -20.20 -16.35
N GLU A 335 -28.41 -20.13 -16.83
CA GLU A 335 -27.33 -19.46 -16.12
C GLU A 335 -27.56 -17.94 -16.00
N GLU A 336 -27.98 -17.28 -17.08
CA GLU A 336 -28.32 -15.86 -17.08
C GLU A 336 -29.44 -15.56 -16.07
N LEU A 337 -30.50 -16.38 -16.07
CA LEU A 337 -31.61 -16.26 -15.13
C LEU A 337 -31.14 -16.49 -13.69
N THR A 338 -30.34 -17.53 -13.45
CA THR A 338 -29.75 -17.82 -12.12
C THR A 338 -28.98 -16.61 -11.60
N GLY A 339 -28.22 -15.93 -12.46
CA GLY A 339 -27.49 -14.70 -12.11
C GLY A 339 -28.42 -13.56 -11.67
N LYS A 340 -29.46 -13.27 -12.46
CA LYS A 340 -30.46 -12.24 -12.15
C LYS A 340 -31.22 -12.54 -10.86
N GLU A 341 -31.53 -13.81 -10.61
CA GLU A 341 -32.22 -14.26 -9.41
C GLU A 341 -31.37 -14.10 -8.15
N ARG A 342 -30.08 -14.46 -8.21
CA ARG A 342 -29.14 -14.24 -7.11
C ARG A 342 -29.01 -12.76 -6.78
N GLU A 343 -28.92 -11.89 -7.79
CA GLU A 343 -28.89 -10.44 -7.57
C GLU A 343 -30.19 -9.93 -6.94
N ARG A 344 -31.35 -10.43 -7.42
CA ARG A 344 -32.66 -10.08 -6.85
C ARG A 344 -32.79 -10.51 -5.39
N ILE A 345 -32.38 -11.73 -5.04
CA ILE A 345 -32.38 -12.21 -3.65
C ILE A 345 -31.47 -11.34 -2.79
N ARG A 346 -30.26 -11.00 -3.26
CA ARG A 346 -29.37 -10.08 -2.52
C ARG A 346 -30.05 -8.74 -2.23
N LYS A 347 -30.70 -8.13 -3.23
CA LYS A 347 -31.45 -6.87 -3.05
C LYS A 347 -32.61 -7.01 -2.06
N LEU A 348 -33.31 -8.14 -2.08
CA LEU A 348 -34.37 -8.44 -1.12
C LEU A 348 -33.80 -8.57 0.29
N ASP A 349 -32.71 -9.31 0.48
CA ASP A 349 -32.06 -9.49 1.78
C ASP A 349 -31.52 -8.15 2.33
N ASP A 350 -30.90 -7.32 1.50
CA ASP A 350 -30.44 -5.97 1.85
C ASP A 350 -31.60 -5.05 2.27
N SER A 351 -32.80 -5.26 1.71
CA SER A 351 -33.98 -4.47 2.05
C SER A 351 -34.42 -4.66 3.51
N VAL A 352 -34.15 -5.83 4.10
CA VAL A 352 -34.52 -6.23 5.47
C VAL A 352 -33.31 -6.56 6.34
N SER A 353 -32.17 -5.93 6.07
CA SER A 353 -30.90 -6.24 6.75
C SER A 353 -30.97 -6.13 8.28
N PRO A 354 -30.17 -6.94 9.02
CA PRO A 354 -30.06 -6.84 10.49
C PRO A 354 -29.67 -5.45 10.99
N GLN A 355 -28.95 -4.67 10.17
CA GLN A 355 -28.59 -3.30 10.50
C GLN A 355 -29.81 -2.39 10.58
N LYS A 356 -30.74 -2.48 9.63
CA LYS A 356 -31.99 -1.70 9.66
C LYS A 356 -32.85 -2.03 10.89
N GLU A 357 -32.88 -3.30 11.28
CA GLU A 357 -33.57 -3.72 12.51
C GLU A 357 -32.94 -3.09 13.75
N ARG A 358 -31.62 -3.12 13.82
CA ARG A 358 -30.87 -2.50 14.92
C ARG A 358 -31.08 -1.00 14.99
N GLU A 359 -31.07 -0.32 13.84
CA GLU A 359 -31.33 1.12 13.74
C GLU A 359 -32.73 1.48 14.23
N LEU A 360 -33.76 0.72 13.83
CA LEU A 360 -35.12 0.93 14.31
C LEU A 360 -35.28 0.61 15.80
N SER A 361 -34.62 -0.44 16.31
CA SER A 361 -34.62 -0.77 17.74
C SER A 361 -33.99 0.35 18.58
N LEU A 362 -32.87 0.90 18.12
CA LEU A 362 -32.22 2.06 18.75
C LEU A 362 -33.08 3.32 18.67
N ALA A 363 -33.69 3.58 17.51
CA ALA A 363 -34.62 4.70 17.33
C ALA A 363 -35.83 4.57 18.26
N HIS A 364 -36.37 3.36 18.43
CA HIS A 364 -37.48 3.08 19.34
C HIS A 364 -37.11 3.35 20.80
N SER A 365 -35.88 2.97 21.18
CA SER A 365 -35.35 3.16 22.54
C SER A 365 -35.06 4.64 22.87
N ARG A 366 -34.82 5.46 21.84
CA ARG A 366 -34.45 6.88 21.95
C ARG A 366 -35.58 7.84 21.59
N ALA A 367 -36.67 7.36 20.99
CA ALA A 367 -37.80 8.18 20.58
C ALA A 367 -38.36 8.94 21.79
N ALA A 368 -38.75 10.21 21.58
CA ALA A 368 -39.14 11.11 22.65
C ALA A 368 -38.08 11.30 23.76
N GLY A 369 -36.80 11.08 23.44
CA GLY A 369 -35.67 11.14 24.39
C GLY A 369 -35.60 9.98 25.38
N GLY A 370 -36.48 8.99 25.27
CA GLY A 370 -36.47 7.74 26.03
C GLY A 370 -36.40 7.92 27.55
N ILE A 371 -35.70 7.00 28.23
CA ILE A 371 -35.56 7.00 29.69
C ILE A 371 -34.86 8.27 30.20
N THR A 372 -33.95 8.85 29.41
CA THR A 372 -33.27 10.10 29.79
C THR A 372 -34.26 11.25 29.91
N ARG A 373 -35.17 11.40 28.92
CA ARG A 373 -36.20 12.44 28.96
C ARG A 373 -37.18 12.25 30.11
N VAL A 374 -37.58 11.02 30.40
CA VAL A 374 -38.42 10.71 31.57
C VAL A 374 -37.73 11.17 32.87
N ARG A 375 -36.44 10.89 33.02
CA ARG A 375 -35.66 11.32 34.19
C ARG A 375 -35.55 12.85 34.28
N GLU A 376 -35.34 13.53 33.16
CA GLU A 376 -35.35 14.99 33.11
C GLU A 376 -36.70 15.58 33.54
N LEU A 377 -37.80 15.03 33.02
CA LEU A 377 -39.16 15.45 33.38
C LEU A 377 -39.42 15.25 34.88
N GLN A 378 -39.00 14.12 35.44
CA GLN A 378 -39.09 13.84 36.89
C GLN A 378 -38.30 14.85 37.73
N LEU A 379 -37.09 15.22 37.30
CA LEU A 379 -36.26 16.23 37.99
C LEU A 379 -36.84 17.65 37.87
N LEU A 380 -37.49 17.97 36.75
CA LEU A 380 -38.20 19.24 36.60
C LEU A 380 -39.43 19.29 37.51
N MET A 381 -40.21 18.20 37.56
CA MET A 381 -41.37 18.07 38.43
C MET A 381 -40.99 18.17 39.92
N SER A 382 -39.84 17.62 40.34
CA SER A 382 -39.38 17.67 41.73
C SER A 382 -38.99 19.07 42.23
N ARG A 383 -38.85 20.05 41.32
CA ARG A 383 -38.53 21.45 41.65
C ARG A 383 -39.78 22.30 41.90
N PHE A 384 -40.98 21.79 41.64
CA PHE A 384 -42.21 22.50 41.91
C PHE A 384 -42.46 22.57 43.43
N PRO A 385 -42.79 23.75 43.98
CA PRO A 385 -43.31 23.87 45.34
C PRO A 385 -44.55 23.00 45.54
N LEU A 386 -44.76 22.49 46.76
CA LEU A 386 -45.84 21.56 47.08
C LEU A 386 -47.24 22.13 46.79
N ASP A 387 -47.42 23.44 46.94
CA ASP A 387 -48.65 24.19 46.64
C ASP A 387 -48.88 24.40 45.13
N GLN A 388 -47.89 24.09 44.29
CA GLN A 388 -47.96 24.20 42.82
C GLN A 388 -48.05 22.83 42.12
N VAL A 389 -48.10 21.73 42.89
CA VAL A 389 -48.39 20.38 42.39
C VAL A 389 -49.82 20.37 41.85
N GLY A 390 -49.96 20.23 40.52
CA GLY A 390 -51.25 20.31 39.83
C GLY A 390 -51.49 21.62 39.07
N SER A 391 -50.53 22.54 39.05
CA SER A 391 -50.47 23.66 38.08
C SER A 391 -50.54 23.14 36.63
N PRO A 392 -50.99 23.97 35.66
CA PRO A 392 -51.00 23.60 34.24
C PRO A 392 -49.63 23.13 33.73
N GLU A 393 -48.54 23.73 34.20
CA GLU A 393 -47.17 23.39 33.85
C GLU A 393 -46.76 22.02 34.42
N TYR A 394 -47.07 21.74 35.70
CA TYR A 394 -46.82 20.43 36.31
C TYR A 394 -47.59 19.32 35.60
N ARG A 395 -48.86 19.56 35.24
CA ARG A 395 -49.69 18.58 34.52
C ARG A 395 -49.12 18.26 33.15
N LYS A 396 -48.68 19.26 32.38
CA LYS A 396 -48.03 19.04 31.07
C LYS A 396 -46.78 18.16 31.17
N LEU A 397 -45.91 18.40 32.15
CA LEU A 397 -44.71 17.59 32.36
C LEU A 397 -45.07 16.15 32.78
N SER A 398 -46.08 16.01 33.66
CA SER A 398 -46.57 14.69 34.09
C SER A 398 -47.22 13.91 32.95
N GLU A 399 -48.00 14.59 32.10
CA GLU A 399 -48.65 14.00 30.93
C GLU A 399 -47.62 13.59 29.87
N GLU A 400 -46.63 14.43 29.59
CA GLU A 400 -45.51 14.11 28.68
C GLU A 400 -44.73 12.89 29.21
N SER A 401 -44.41 12.86 30.51
CA SER A 401 -43.71 11.73 31.12
C SER A 401 -44.53 10.45 31.05
N ALA A 402 -45.85 10.52 31.28
CA ALA A 402 -46.74 9.38 31.18
C ALA A 402 -46.84 8.86 29.73
N LEU A 403 -46.96 9.75 28.75
CA LEU A 403 -46.98 9.37 27.33
C LEU A 403 -45.71 8.64 26.90
N ILE A 404 -44.54 9.09 27.36
CA ILE A 404 -43.25 8.45 27.03
C ILE A 404 -43.12 7.09 27.72
N MET A 405 -43.50 6.99 29.01
CA MET A 405 -43.45 5.74 29.78
C MET A 405 -44.42 4.68 29.25
N ASP A 406 -45.61 5.11 28.81
CA ASP A 406 -46.65 4.24 28.24
C ASP A 406 -46.41 3.91 26.74
N PHE A 407 -45.32 4.37 26.14
CA PHE A 407 -45.04 4.24 24.69
C PHE A 407 -46.12 4.84 23.78
N LYS A 408 -46.84 5.86 24.25
CA LYS A 408 -47.92 6.55 23.51
C LYS A 408 -47.48 7.88 22.92
N HIS A 409 -46.21 8.28 23.08
CA HIS A 409 -45.73 9.52 22.50
C HIS A 409 -45.75 9.44 20.95
N PRO A 410 -46.15 10.50 20.22
CA PRO A 410 -46.23 10.49 18.76
C PRO A 410 -44.95 10.04 18.04
N GLU A 411 -43.79 10.39 18.60
CA GLU A 411 -42.49 9.94 18.08
C GLU A 411 -42.26 8.43 18.26
N GLN A 412 -42.65 7.86 19.41
CA GLN A 412 -42.55 6.41 19.66
C GLN A 412 -43.51 5.66 18.72
N LEU A 413 -44.75 6.11 18.60
CA LEU A 413 -45.75 5.54 17.68
C LEU A 413 -45.34 5.65 16.21
N ALA A 414 -44.59 6.68 15.82
CA ALA A 414 -44.03 6.80 14.48
C ALA A 414 -42.94 5.75 14.22
N VAL A 415 -42.10 5.46 15.21
CA VAL A 415 -41.09 4.39 15.09
C VAL A 415 -41.75 3.00 15.14
N GLU A 416 -42.74 2.77 15.98
CA GLU A 416 -43.50 1.51 15.99
C GLU A 416 -44.15 1.21 14.64
N ARG A 417 -44.71 2.22 13.96
CA ARG A 417 -45.24 2.05 12.61
C ARG A 417 -44.16 1.57 11.64
N LYS A 418 -42.96 2.16 11.68
CA LYS A 418 -41.82 1.74 10.85
C LYS A 418 -41.35 0.32 11.18
N ILE A 419 -41.40 -0.09 12.45
CA ILE A 419 -41.10 -1.47 12.87
C ILE A 419 -42.11 -2.43 12.25
N ARG A 420 -43.41 -2.15 12.35
CA ARG A 420 -44.47 -2.98 11.74
C ARG A 420 -44.35 -3.03 10.21
N GLU A 421 -44.02 -1.92 9.58
CA GLU A 421 -43.75 -1.86 8.13
C GLU A 421 -42.55 -2.75 7.75
N LEU A 422 -41.48 -2.75 8.55
CA LEU A 422 -40.33 -3.62 8.33
C LEU A 422 -40.69 -5.10 8.54
N GLU A 423 -41.49 -5.43 9.56
CA GLU A 423 -41.99 -6.80 9.79
C GLU A 423 -42.85 -7.30 8.63
N ALA A 424 -43.78 -6.48 8.14
CA ALA A 424 -44.57 -6.80 6.96
C ALA A 424 -43.69 -6.96 5.70
N LEU A 425 -42.66 -6.12 5.56
CA LEU A 425 -41.69 -6.23 4.47
C LEU A 425 -40.87 -7.53 4.56
N LYS A 426 -40.46 -7.96 5.75
CA LYS A 426 -39.78 -9.24 5.98
C LYS A 426 -40.60 -10.42 5.50
N GLU A 427 -41.89 -10.46 5.83
CA GLU A 427 -42.77 -11.52 5.36
C GLU A 427 -42.88 -11.53 3.83
N LYS A 428 -43.01 -10.34 3.22
CA LYS A 428 -43.07 -10.20 1.76
C LYS A 428 -41.77 -10.68 1.10
N VAL A 429 -40.63 -10.23 1.62
CA VAL A 429 -39.29 -10.65 1.16
C VAL A 429 -39.12 -12.16 1.28
N PHE A 430 -39.53 -12.76 2.40
CA PHE A 430 -39.47 -14.20 2.60
C PHE A 430 -40.28 -14.96 1.54
N ARG A 431 -41.52 -14.55 1.27
CA ARG A 431 -42.38 -15.18 0.25
C ARG A 431 -41.83 -15.02 -1.16
N GLU A 432 -41.31 -13.83 -1.48
CA GLU A 432 -40.72 -13.56 -2.79
C GLU A 432 -39.45 -14.39 -3.01
N ARG A 433 -38.60 -14.48 -1.98
CA ARG A 433 -37.40 -15.33 -1.98
C ARG A 433 -37.76 -16.80 -2.16
N GLU A 434 -38.75 -17.32 -1.44
CA GLU A 434 -39.25 -18.68 -1.63
C GLU A 434 -39.78 -18.93 -3.05
N THR A 435 -40.49 -17.96 -3.63
CA THR A 435 -40.99 -18.08 -5.01
C THR A 435 -39.84 -18.22 -6.00
N ILE A 436 -38.84 -17.35 -5.91
CA ILE A 436 -37.63 -17.41 -6.73
C ILE A 436 -36.90 -18.76 -6.52
N ILE A 437 -36.79 -19.21 -5.26
CA ILE A 437 -36.18 -20.49 -4.86
C ILE A 437 -36.84 -21.69 -5.55
N ASN A 438 -38.17 -21.71 -5.55
CA ASN A 438 -38.93 -22.81 -6.11
C ASN A 438 -38.95 -22.77 -7.65
N GLU A 439 -39.08 -21.60 -8.27
CA GLU A 439 -39.01 -21.44 -9.73
C GLU A 439 -37.66 -21.92 -10.29
N HIS A 440 -36.56 -21.53 -9.64
CA HIS A 440 -35.22 -22.01 -10.00
C HIS A 440 -35.08 -23.52 -9.87
N ARG A 441 -35.56 -24.09 -8.74
CA ARG A 441 -35.51 -25.53 -8.49
C ARG A 441 -36.22 -26.30 -9.59
N ASP A 442 -37.40 -25.84 -10.00
CA ASP A 442 -38.19 -26.47 -11.05
C ASP A 442 -37.49 -26.39 -12.42
N ARG A 443 -36.86 -25.25 -12.74
CA ARG A 443 -36.08 -25.11 -13.98
C ARG A 443 -34.85 -26.03 -13.99
N LYS A 444 -34.07 -26.09 -12.91
CA LYS A 444 -32.92 -26.99 -12.79
C LYS A 444 -33.32 -28.45 -12.94
N LYS A 445 -34.41 -28.86 -12.28
CA LYS A 445 -34.95 -30.23 -12.38
C LYS A 445 -35.35 -30.59 -13.80
N LYS A 446 -35.96 -29.67 -14.56
CA LYS A 446 -36.30 -29.88 -15.98
C LYS A 446 -35.06 -30.12 -16.84
N LEU A 447 -33.91 -29.54 -16.48
CA LEU A 447 -32.63 -29.73 -17.16
C LEU A 447 -31.81 -30.93 -16.64
N GLY A 448 -32.34 -31.71 -15.69
CA GLY A 448 -31.59 -32.80 -15.06
C GLY A 448 -30.44 -32.33 -14.16
N LEU A 449 -30.43 -31.05 -13.80
CA LEU A 449 -29.39 -30.45 -12.96
C LEU A 449 -29.83 -30.46 -11.49
N ALA A 450 -28.85 -30.61 -10.59
CA ALA A 450 -29.10 -30.39 -9.17
C ALA A 450 -29.56 -28.94 -8.91
N PRO A 451 -30.60 -28.74 -8.08
CA PRO A 451 -31.02 -27.41 -7.67
C PRO A 451 -30.02 -26.87 -6.63
N GLU A 452 -29.00 -26.17 -7.12
CA GLU A 452 -27.99 -25.50 -6.28
C GLU A 452 -28.32 -24.01 -6.19
N TRP A 453 -28.20 -23.46 -4.98
CA TRP A 453 -28.50 -22.06 -4.65
C TRP A 453 -27.23 -21.27 -4.38
#